data_AF-A0A7W0ZMI1-F1
#
_entry.id   AF-A0A7W0ZMI1-F1
#
_cell.length_a   1.000
_cell.length_b   1.000
_cell.length_c   1.000
_cell.angle_alpha   90.00
_cell.angle_beta   90.00
_cell.angle_gamma   90.00
#
_symmetry.space_group_name_H-M   'P 1'
#
loop_
_entity.id
_entity.type
_entity.pdbx_description
1 polymer ?
#
loop_
_entity_poly.entity_id
_entity_poly.type
_entity_poly.pdbx_seq_one_letter_code
_entity_poly.pdbx_strand_id
1 'polypeptide(L)'
;SMMQGDTLKSGASATAAGLMYLIQELGIEVPPPAVRSRIVAGARRTQVADGIVSEYYPQVYAPEGITGNLKFALRYEPVDLSVLYATFRALDRRRMEDWVRKEPTGIFARWAWYLYELLTGDTLDVSDVPPTGYVDVLEGVWKSSFAWSESLEHEVNHRNVNPRL
;
A
#
# COMPACT_ATOMS: atom_id res chain seq x y z
N SER A 1 31.19 -37.26 15.58
CA SER A 1 29.81 -37.51 16.06
C SER A 1 29.06 -36.19 16.00
N MET A 2 27.90 -36.22 15.34
CA MET A 2 26.81 -35.23 15.16
C MET A 2 27.03 -33.78 15.66
N MET A 3 27.01 -32.76 14.79
CA MET A 3 25.85 -32.15 14.09
C MET A 3 24.85 -31.49 15.05
N GLN A 4 24.85 -30.15 15.11
CA GLN A 4 23.70 -29.34 14.67
C GLN A 4 24.08 -27.86 14.67
N GLY A 5 24.39 -27.34 13.48
CA GLY A 5 24.21 -25.94 13.17
C GLY A 5 22.73 -25.74 12.87
N ASP A 6 22.08 -24.85 13.62
CA ASP A 6 20.74 -24.38 13.34
C ASP A 6 20.74 -23.64 12.01
N THR A 7 20.46 -24.40 10.95
CA THR A 7 20.18 -23.85 9.64
C THR A 7 18.78 -23.27 9.73
N LEU A 8 18.70 -21.95 9.90
CA LEU A 8 17.46 -21.20 9.70
C LEU A 8 16.87 -21.65 8.36
N LYS A 9 15.71 -22.32 8.43
CA LYS A 9 14.92 -22.67 7.26
C LYS A 9 14.69 -21.37 6.47
N SER A 10 15.26 -21.30 5.28
CA SER A 10 14.94 -20.31 4.25
C SER A 10 13.46 -20.46 3.89
N GLY A 11 12.58 -19.88 4.73
CA GLY A 11 11.16 -19.73 4.43
C GLY A 11 11.01 -18.79 3.22
N ALA A 12 10.01 -19.06 2.39
CA ALA A 12 9.71 -18.29 1.18
C ALA A 12 9.96 -16.79 1.39
N SER A 13 10.84 -16.21 0.57
CA SER A 13 11.22 -14.81 0.65
C SER A 13 9.96 -13.95 0.53
N ALA A 14 9.68 -13.15 1.56
CA ALA A 14 8.55 -12.23 1.55
C ALA A 14 8.81 -11.12 0.52
N THR A 15 7.91 -10.95 -0.45
CA THR A 15 8.05 -9.94 -1.51
C THR A 15 7.45 -8.62 -1.07
N ALA A 16 8.12 -7.49 -1.30
CA ALA A 16 7.55 -6.18 -0.99
C ALA A 16 6.25 -5.93 -1.79
N ALA A 17 5.30 -5.22 -1.18
CA ALA A 17 4.09 -4.74 -1.83
C ALA A 17 3.86 -3.26 -1.49
N GLY A 18 2.97 -2.62 -2.24
CA GLY A 18 2.53 -1.26 -1.94
C GLY A 18 3.66 -0.23 -2.06
N LEU A 19 3.71 0.70 -1.12
CA LEU A 19 4.68 1.80 -1.08
C LEU A 19 6.13 1.31 -1.06
N MET A 20 6.42 0.24 -0.31
CA MET A 20 7.78 -0.33 -0.27
C MET A 20 8.22 -0.90 -1.62
N TYR A 21 7.31 -1.54 -2.36
CA TYR A 21 7.60 -2.02 -3.71
C TYR A 21 7.87 -0.85 -4.65
N LEU A 22 7.05 0.20 -4.59
CA LEU A 22 7.20 1.39 -5.44
C LEU A 22 8.55 2.08 -5.23
N ILE A 23 8.99 2.22 -3.96
CA ILE A 23 10.32 2.75 -3.63
C ILE A 23 11.43 1.95 -4.30
N GLN A 24 11.36 0.62 -4.19
CA GLN A 24 12.40 -0.28 -4.71
C GLN A 24 12.42 -0.34 -6.24
N GLU A 25 11.25 -0.52 -6.86
CA GLU A 25 11.12 -0.66 -8.32
C GLU A 25 11.49 0.62 -9.06
N LEU A 26 11.14 1.78 -8.50
CA LEU A 26 11.39 3.08 -9.13
C LEU A 26 12.70 3.75 -8.65
N GLY A 27 13.44 3.14 -7.73
CA GLY A 27 14.69 3.68 -7.19
C GLY A 27 14.51 5.02 -6.49
N ILE A 28 13.41 5.20 -5.75
CA ILE A 28 13.05 6.48 -5.13
C ILE A 28 13.85 6.70 -3.83
N GLU A 29 14.44 7.88 -3.68
CA GLU A 29 15.18 8.28 -2.48
C GLU A 29 14.26 9.04 -1.50
N VAL A 30 13.51 8.30 -0.69
CA VAL A 30 12.66 8.82 0.39
C VAL A 30 12.82 7.99 1.67
N PRO A 31 12.52 8.54 2.85
CA PRO A 31 12.43 7.74 4.06
C PRO A 31 11.46 6.56 3.87
N PRO A 32 11.78 5.36 4.38
CA PRO A 32 10.85 4.23 4.30
C PRO A 32 9.53 4.54 5.01
N PRO A 33 8.38 4.09 4.47
CA PRO A 33 7.08 4.25 5.12
C PRO A 33 7.03 3.54 6.48
N ALA A 34 6.19 4.07 7.37
CA ALA A 34 5.97 3.53 8.72
C ALA A 34 5.37 2.12 8.71
N VAL A 35 4.54 1.83 7.70
CA VAL A 35 3.98 0.49 7.42
C VAL A 35 4.70 -0.12 6.22
N ARG A 36 5.13 -1.37 6.34
CA ARG A 36 5.82 -2.12 5.29
C ARG A 36 5.06 -3.39 4.96
N SER A 37 4.33 -3.37 3.85
CA SER A 37 3.56 -4.53 3.40
C SER A 37 4.42 -5.53 2.63
N ARG A 38 4.15 -6.81 2.87
CA ARG A 38 4.80 -7.92 2.17
C ARG A 38 3.81 -9.01 1.80
N ILE A 39 4.02 -9.62 0.64
CA ILE A 39 3.33 -10.84 0.22
C ILE A 39 4.07 -12.05 0.78
N VAL A 40 3.33 -12.96 1.40
CA VAL A 40 3.86 -14.20 1.99
C VAL A 40 3.02 -15.41 1.65
N ALA A 41 3.65 -16.59 1.72
CA ALA A 41 2.93 -17.84 1.86
C ALA A 41 2.35 -17.93 3.28
N GLY A 42 1.01 -18.00 3.39
CA GLY A 42 0.31 -18.16 4.66
C GLY A 42 -0.79 -17.12 4.89
N ALA A 43 -1.19 -16.99 6.16
CA ALA A 43 -2.28 -16.12 6.57
C ALA A 43 -1.83 -14.66 6.73
N ARG A 44 -2.82 -13.77 6.68
CA ARG A 44 -2.62 -12.35 6.97
C ARG A 44 -2.21 -12.15 8.43
N ARG A 45 -1.25 -11.25 8.69
CA ARG A 45 -0.83 -10.91 10.06
C ARG A 45 -0.10 -9.56 10.11
N THR A 46 -0.12 -8.94 11.28
CA THR A 46 0.63 -7.73 11.61
C THR A 46 1.71 -8.04 12.64
N GLN A 47 2.89 -7.45 12.46
CA GLN A 47 3.98 -7.46 13.43
C GLN A 47 4.46 -6.04 13.68
N VAL A 48 4.62 -5.68 14.95
CA VAL A 48 5.19 -4.40 15.38
C VAL A 48 6.49 -4.69 16.11
N ALA A 49 7.60 -4.14 15.61
CA ALA A 49 8.93 -4.27 16.21
C ALA A 49 9.74 -3.01 15.91
N ASP A 50 10.47 -2.50 16.91
CA ASP A 50 11.37 -1.34 16.78
C ASP A 50 10.70 -0.10 16.13
N GLY A 51 9.42 0.13 16.43
CA GLY A 51 8.64 1.25 15.87
C GLY A 51 8.23 1.08 14.40
N ILE A 52 8.48 -0.08 13.79
CA ILE A 52 8.10 -0.40 12.42
C ILE A 52 6.91 -1.37 12.44
N VAL A 53 5.88 -1.04 11.66
CA VAL A 53 4.74 -1.94 11.42
C VAL A 53 5.01 -2.74 10.15
N SER A 54 5.05 -4.06 10.26
CA SER A 54 5.12 -4.98 9.12
C SER A 54 3.79 -5.68 8.94
N GLU A 55 3.18 -5.45 7.78
CA GLU A 55 1.93 -6.09 7.36
C GLU A 55 2.24 -7.22 6.39
N TYR A 56 1.67 -8.39 6.63
CA TYR A 56 1.89 -9.57 5.80
C TYR A 56 0.57 -10.00 5.17
N TYR A 57 0.53 -10.07 3.85
CA TYR A 57 -0.65 -10.43 3.07
C TYR A 57 -0.46 -11.78 2.36
N PRO A 58 -1.49 -12.64 2.32
CA PRO A 58 -1.47 -13.86 1.52
C PRO A 58 -1.31 -13.58 0.02
N GLN A 59 -0.88 -14.59 -0.74
CA GLN A 59 -0.66 -14.51 -2.20
C GLN A 59 -1.87 -13.98 -3.00
N VAL A 60 -3.10 -14.19 -2.54
CA VAL A 60 -4.31 -13.69 -3.21
C VAL A 60 -4.39 -12.16 -3.29
N TYR A 61 -3.62 -11.45 -2.47
CA TYR A 61 -3.52 -9.99 -2.48
C TYR A 61 -2.34 -9.47 -3.31
N ALA A 62 -1.56 -10.35 -3.93
CA ALA A 62 -0.34 -9.97 -4.63
C ALA A 62 -0.63 -8.94 -5.74
N PRO A 63 -0.10 -7.71 -5.64
CA PRO A 63 -0.24 -6.73 -6.71
C PRO A 63 0.70 -7.05 -7.88
N GLU A 64 0.30 -6.65 -9.08
CA GLU A 64 1.10 -6.80 -10.29
C GLU A 64 1.64 -5.45 -10.78
N GLY A 65 2.96 -5.36 -10.87
CA GLY A 65 3.68 -4.18 -11.36
C GLY A 65 3.40 -2.91 -10.56
N ILE A 66 3.87 -1.79 -11.08
CA ILE A 66 3.75 -0.46 -10.44
C ILE A 66 2.29 -0.10 -10.17
N THR A 67 1.42 -0.19 -11.18
CA THR A 67 0.01 0.24 -11.06
C THR A 67 -0.76 -0.62 -10.06
N GLY A 68 -0.52 -1.94 -10.05
CA GLY A 68 -1.11 -2.83 -9.05
C GLY A 68 -0.64 -2.47 -7.64
N ASN A 69 0.64 -2.16 -7.46
CA ASN A 69 1.21 -1.76 -6.17
C ASN A 69 0.72 -0.39 -5.70
N LEU A 70 0.55 0.57 -6.60
CA LEU A 70 -0.06 1.86 -6.28
C LEU A 70 -1.52 1.70 -5.85
N LYS A 71 -2.30 0.89 -6.57
CA LYS A 71 -3.68 0.55 -6.16
C LYS A 71 -3.71 -0.16 -4.81
N PHE A 72 -2.79 -1.09 -4.58
CA PHE A 72 -2.65 -1.80 -3.30
C PHE A 72 -2.40 -0.81 -2.16
N ALA A 73 -1.42 0.08 -2.33
CA ALA A 73 -1.06 1.09 -1.34
C ALA A 73 -2.27 1.96 -0.96
N LEU A 74 -2.97 2.51 -1.97
CA LEU A 74 -4.18 3.31 -1.75
C LEU A 74 -5.27 2.53 -1.00
N ARG A 75 -5.37 1.21 -1.20
CA ARG A 75 -6.42 0.40 -0.58
C ARG A 75 -6.11 -0.04 0.85
N TYR A 76 -4.87 -0.36 1.13
CA TYR A 76 -4.49 -1.15 2.29
C TYR A 76 -3.46 -0.50 3.21
N GLU A 77 -2.80 0.57 2.76
CA GLU A 77 -1.73 1.22 3.51
C GLU A 77 -2.15 2.62 3.96
N PRO A 78 -1.60 3.12 5.07
CA PRO A 78 -1.69 4.54 5.39
C PRO A 78 -1.10 5.39 4.27
N VAL A 79 -1.76 6.50 3.96
CA VAL A 79 -1.32 7.42 2.92
C VAL A 79 0.02 8.07 3.31
N ASP A 80 1.05 7.85 2.50
CA ASP A 80 2.35 8.53 2.62
C ASP A 80 2.55 9.46 1.42
N LEU A 81 2.30 10.75 1.62
CA LEU A 81 2.39 11.75 0.55
C LEU A 81 3.83 11.92 0.02
N SER A 82 4.85 11.63 0.82
CA SER A 82 6.25 11.74 0.39
C SER A 82 6.58 10.66 -0.65
N VAL A 83 6.18 9.42 -0.37
CA VAL A 83 6.38 8.29 -1.28
C VAL A 83 5.48 8.43 -2.52
N LEU A 84 4.22 8.84 -2.35
CA LEU A 84 3.29 9.02 -3.47
C LEU A 84 3.74 10.14 -4.41
N TYR A 85 4.14 11.29 -3.89
CA TYR A 85 4.67 12.38 -4.70
C TYR A 85 5.91 11.93 -5.49
N ALA A 86 6.88 11.31 -4.82
CA ALA A 86 8.09 10.84 -5.47
C ALA A 86 7.82 9.72 -6.50
N THR A 87 6.84 8.85 -6.22
CA THR A 87 6.33 7.87 -7.19
C THR A 87 5.79 8.57 -8.42
N PHE A 88 4.86 9.53 -8.28
CA PHE A 88 4.28 10.23 -9.42
C PHE A 88 5.30 11.01 -10.25
N ARG A 89 6.35 11.54 -9.60
CA ARG A 89 7.46 12.20 -10.28
C ARG A 89 8.36 11.24 -11.07
N ALA A 90 8.45 9.98 -10.66
CA ALA A 90 9.23 8.95 -11.33
C ALA A 90 8.44 8.23 -12.44
N LEU A 91 7.10 8.32 -12.43
CA LEU A 91 6.24 7.66 -13.43
C LEU A 91 6.17 8.44 -14.73
N ASP A 92 6.16 7.70 -15.85
CA ASP A 92 5.69 8.22 -17.13
C ASP A 92 4.20 8.60 -16.99
N ARG A 93 3.86 9.85 -17.30
CA ARG A 93 2.49 10.36 -17.31
C ARG A 93 1.54 9.44 -18.09
N ARG A 94 1.99 8.89 -19.22
CA ARG A 94 1.16 7.99 -20.06
C ARG A 94 0.70 6.76 -19.31
N ARG A 95 1.50 6.23 -18.38
CA ARG A 95 1.10 5.08 -17.56
C ARG A 95 -0.09 5.40 -16.66
N MET A 96 -0.14 6.61 -16.11
CA MET A 96 -1.26 7.07 -15.31
C MET A 96 -2.50 7.27 -16.18
N GLU A 97 -2.36 7.93 -17.33
CA GLU A 97 -3.47 8.11 -18.27
C GLU A 97 -4.05 6.77 -18.74
N ASP A 98 -3.19 5.82 -19.13
CA ASP A 98 -3.60 4.49 -19.58
C ASP A 98 -4.32 3.72 -18.48
N TRP A 99 -3.87 3.83 -17.23
CA TRP A 99 -4.57 3.22 -16.10
C TRP A 99 -5.95 3.85 -15.90
N VAL A 100 -6.05 5.17 -15.90
CA VAL A 100 -7.32 5.89 -15.71
C VAL A 100 -8.29 5.59 -16.86
N ARG A 101 -7.83 5.59 -18.12
CA ARG A 101 -8.65 5.22 -19.28
C ARG A 101 -9.12 3.77 -19.24
N LYS A 102 -8.30 2.86 -18.70
CA LYS A 102 -8.67 1.44 -18.52
C LYS A 102 -9.69 1.24 -17.41
N GLU A 103 -9.64 2.05 -16.36
CA GLU A 103 -10.52 1.95 -15.18
C GLU A 103 -11.24 3.28 -14.86
N PRO A 104 -12.03 3.83 -15.80
CA PRO A 104 -12.55 5.21 -15.71
C PRO A 104 -13.55 5.41 -14.56
N THR A 105 -14.15 4.33 -14.05
CA THR A 105 -15.06 4.32 -12.90
C THR A 105 -14.44 3.69 -11.65
N GLY A 106 -13.18 3.24 -11.72
CA GLY A 106 -12.50 2.59 -10.60
C GLY A 106 -12.14 3.60 -9.51
N ILE A 107 -12.61 3.36 -8.28
CA ILE A 107 -12.37 4.25 -7.13
C ILE A 107 -10.88 4.58 -6.94
N PHE A 108 -10.00 3.56 -7.03
CA PHE A 108 -8.57 3.74 -6.85
C PHE A 108 -7.88 4.41 -8.04
N ALA A 109 -8.35 4.19 -9.27
CA ALA A 109 -7.82 4.86 -10.45
C ALA A 109 -8.14 6.36 -10.41
N ARG A 110 -9.38 6.73 -10.06
CA ARG A 110 -9.78 8.13 -9.86
C ARG A 110 -9.06 8.79 -8.68
N TRP A 111 -8.87 8.06 -7.57
CA TRP A 111 -8.13 8.61 -6.44
C TRP A 111 -6.64 8.84 -6.78
N ALA A 112 -6.02 7.89 -7.48
CA ALA A 112 -4.65 8.06 -7.95
C ALA A 112 -4.52 9.20 -8.96
N TRP A 113 -5.50 9.38 -9.86
CA TRP A 113 -5.58 10.53 -10.77
C TRP A 113 -5.62 11.83 -9.98
N TYR A 114 -6.55 11.97 -9.04
CA TYR A 114 -6.64 13.17 -8.21
C TYR A 114 -5.33 13.47 -7.46
N LEU A 115 -4.75 12.46 -6.80
CA LEU A 115 -3.49 12.63 -6.08
C LEU A 115 -2.33 12.98 -7.00
N TYR A 116 -2.29 12.43 -8.22
CA TYR A 116 -1.29 12.78 -9.21
C TYR A 116 -1.35 14.27 -9.54
N GLU A 117 -2.52 14.77 -9.94
CA GLU A 117 -2.67 16.18 -10.33
C GLU A 117 -2.44 17.12 -9.14
N LEU A 118 -2.95 16.76 -7.97
CA LEU A 118 -2.76 17.53 -6.74
C LEU A 118 -1.29 17.66 -6.36
N LEU A 119 -0.55 16.55 -6.36
CA LEU A 119 0.82 16.53 -5.85
C LEU A 119 1.85 17.00 -6.87
N THR A 120 1.61 16.77 -8.16
CA THR A 120 2.56 17.14 -9.22
C THR A 120 2.25 18.48 -9.88
N GLY A 121 1.00 18.95 -9.81
CA GLY A 121 0.51 20.10 -10.57
C GLY A 121 0.28 19.81 -12.07
N ASP A 122 0.55 18.59 -12.52
CA ASP A 122 0.38 18.17 -13.90
C ASP A 122 -1.00 17.57 -14.14
N THR A 123 -1.66 17.94 -15.24
CA THR A 123 -2.96 17.38 -15.62
C THR A 123 -2.80 16.16 -16.54
N LEU A 124 -3.61 15.13 -16.32
CA LEU A 124 -3.65 13.97 -17.21
C LEU A 124 -4.54 14.25 -18.43
N ASP A 125 -4.11 13.83 -19.62
CA ASP A 125 -4.93 13.97 -20.85
C ASP A 125 -5.97 12.85 -20.95
N VAL A 126 -6.94 12.84 -20.03
CA VAL A 126 -8.02 11.84 -20.00
C VAL A 126 -9.35 12.53 -20.26
N SER A 127 -10.18 11.97 -21.14
CA SER A 127 -11.52 12.52 -21.41
C SER A 127 -12.32 12.63 -20.13
N ASP A 128 -13.03 13.75 -19.96
CA ASP A 128 -13.88 14.00 -18.80
C ASP A 128 -14.83 12.82 -18.56
N VAL A 129 -14.59 12.08 -17.48
CA VAL A 129 -15.54 11.08 -17.01
C VAL A 129 -16.58 11.85 -16.17
N PRO A 130 -17.89 11.75 -16.47
CA PRO A 130 -18.89 12.59 -15.83
C PRO A 130 -18.76 12.59 -14.30
N PRO A 131 -18.92 13.77 -13.65
CA PRO A 131 -18.67 13.93 -12.23
C PRO A 131 -19.80 13.28 -11.45
N THR A 132 -19.70 11.98 -11.21
CA THR A 132 -20.41 11.34 -10.12
C THR A 132 -19.41 11.06 -9.02
N GLY A 133 -19.40 11.95 -8.03
CA GLY A 133 -18.94 11.63 -6.68
C GLY A 133 -17.44 11.79 -6.41
N TYR A 134 -16.82 12.91 -6.80
CA TYR A 134 -15.52 13.29 -6.22
C TYR A 134 -15.58 13.32 -4.66
N VAL A 135 -16.76 13.64 -4.11
CA VAL A 135 -17.08 13.57 -2.68
C VAL A 135 -17.28 12.12 -2.19
N ASP A 136 -17.83 11.21 -2.99
CA ASP A 136 -18.03 9.80 -2.62
C ASP A 136 -16.72 9.00 -2.54
N VAL A 137 -15.72 9.33 -3.37
CA VAL A 137 -14.41 8.65 -3.35
C VAL A 137 -13.70 8.89 -2.02
N LEU A 138 -13.69 10.13 -1.53
CA LEU A 138 -13.09 10.47 -0.23
C LEU A 138 -13.89 9.87 0.92
N GLU A 139 -15.23 9.85 0.85
CA GLU A 139 -16.06 9.26 1.91
C GLU A 139 -15.88 7.72 2.01
N GLY A 140 -15.81 7.01 0.88
CA GLY A 140 -15.58 5.56 0.86
C GLY A 140 -14.18 5.15 1.32
N VAL A 141 -13.17 5.95 0.95
CA VAL A 141 -11.78 5.78 1.40
C VAL A 141 -11.63 6.08 2.89
N TRP A 142 -12.27 7.14 3.38
CA TRP A 142 -12.26 7.51 4.80
C TRP A 142 -12.89 6.42 5.65
N LYS A 143 -14.06 5.90 5.25
CA LYS A 143 -14.72 4.77 5.94
C LYS A 143 -13.85 3.52 5.96
N SER A 144 -13.12 3.24 4.88
CA SER A 144 -12.21 2.09 4.82
C SER A 144 -10.97 2.29 5.71
N SER A 145 -10.34 3.47 5.67
CA SER A 145 -9.18 3.81 6.52
C SER A 145 -9.55 3.88 8.00
N PHE A 146 -10.75 4.35 8.34
CA PHE A 146 -11.25 4.35 9.72
C PHE A 146 -11.50 2.93 10.23
N ALA A 147 -12.14 2.08 9.42
CA ALA A 147 -12.32 0.67 9.76
C ALA A 147 -10.98 -0.06 9.96
N TRP A 148 -9.93 0.30 9.20
CA TRP A 148 -8.57 -0.16 9.44
C TRP A 148 -8.01 0.35 10.78
N SER A 149 -8.17 1.63 11.09
CA SER A 149 -7.66 2.21 12.34
C SER A 149 -8.32 1.61 13.58
N GLU A 150 -9.65 1.43 13.60
CA GLU A 150 -10.37 0.81 14.71
C GLU A 150 -10.00 -0.67 14.89
N SER A 151 -9.75 -1.38 13.79
CA SER A 151 -9.31 -2.78 13.85
C SER A 151 -7.91 -2.91 14.44
N LEU A 152 -6.99 -2.01 14.07
CA LEU A 152 -5.63 -1.98 14.61
C LEU A 152 -5.63 -1.54 16.08
N GLU A 153 -6.44 -0.56 16.46
CA GLU A 153 -6.59 -0.12 17.86
C GLU A 153 -7.20 -1.22 18.74
N HIS A 154 -8.25 -1.89 18.29
CA HIS A 154 -8.82 -3.02 19.04
C HIS A 154 -7.86 -4.22 19.13
N GLU A 155 -7.13 -4.56 18.06
CA GLU A 155 -6.19 -5.68 18.08
C GLU A 155 -4.94 -5.38 18.93
N VAL A 156 -4.42 -4.15 18.90
CA VAL A 156 -3.35 -3.70 19.81
C VAL A 156 -3.83 -3.70 21.27
N ASN A 157 -5.07 -3.29 21.54
CA ASN A 157 -5.60 -3.27 22.90
C ASN A 157 -5.82 -4.69 23.46
N HIS A 158 -6.21 -5.66 22.62
CA HIS A 158 -6.34 -7.06 23.03
C HIS A 158 -5.01 -7.78 23.26
N ARG A 159 -3.92 -7.36 22.59
CA ARG A 159 -2.58 -7.96 22.79
C ARG A 159 -1.76 -7.34 23.93
N ASN A 160 -2.22 -6.23 24.51
CA ASN A 160 -1.61 -5.62 25.70
C ASN A 160 -2.16 -6.14 27.04
N VAL A 161 -3.08 -7.11 27.04
CA VAL A 161 -3.52 -7.78 28.28
C VAL A 161 -2.61 -8.99 28.53
N ASN A 162 -1.46 -8.74 29.13
CA ASN A 162 -0.73 -9.78 29.87
C ASN A 162 -1.10 -9.64 31.35
N PRO A 163 -2.06 -10.41 31.89
CA PRO A 163 -2.21 -10.51 33.33
C PRO A 163 -1.07 -11.40 33.82
N ARG A 164 0.08 -10.80 34.14
CA ARG A 164 1.02 -11.42 35.06
C ARG A 164 0.35 -11.44 36.44
N LEU A 165 -0.23 -12.59 36.80
CA LEU A 165 -0.28 -13.12 38.17
C LEU A 165 -0.13 -14.64 38.08
#